data_AF-R2XE41-F1
#
_entry.id   AF-R2XE41-F1
#
_cell.length_a   1.000
_cell.length_b   1.000
_cell.length_c   1.000
_cell.angle_alpha   90.00
_cell.angle_beta   90.00
_cell.angle_gamma   90.00
#
_symmetry.space_group_name_H-M   'P 1'
#
loop_
_entity.id
_entity.type
_entity.pdbx_description
1 polymer ?
#
loop_
_entity_poly.entity_id
_entity_poly.type
_entity_poly.pdbx_seq_one_letter_code
_entity_poly.pdbx_strand_id
1 'polypeptide(L)'
;MKKKLKIAVGLFAPLLLIFTVFIVFMSSSINQIDDESDCSATPSAQIASSNVDSKSKEENAKAIYDHVGSQIPESTPQGLVGMIGNFEQESQLNPAAVERPNDPLSGHGIAQWTAGRTTSLKNFASSKGKEWSNLGLQLEYLISELKGAEKNGVSALKASSVAQATEEWQTKFERAGIPAMGNRLTYADKWFAKLGTSDPVASAALSLGADAKQEKYNSDCTSSTSDSDNGDIVKTAKQFIGWFNYSQPMRTQFGTIETPNKEGYTDCSSFVWFILTKAGYKTPANVGWYTGSMTPDARGTHQYLKEVSKSDAKAGDIIIVNQGSGAGNDGHTAVLIENWHGNTTKIIESGGMQNGKVGQGQVDLSFGYLLNGGDICIARPIKK
;
A
#
# COMPACT_ATOMS: atom_id res chain seq x y z
N MET A 1 65.46 -49.88 -1.06
CA MET A 1 64.24 -50.38 -1.73
C MET A 1 63.28 -50.97 -0.70
N LYS A 2 62.02 -50.49 -0.73
CA LYS A 2 60.76 -51.14 -0.29
C LYS A 2 60.65 -51.73 1.13
N LYS A 3 59.80 -51.12 1.96
CA LYS A 3 58.51 -51.70 2.41
C LYS A 3 57.67 -50.67 3.18
N LYS A 4 56.38 -50.58 2.82
CA LYS A 4 55.32 -49.80 3.48
C LYS A 4 54.82 -50.55 4.72
N LEU A 5 54.38 -49.84 5.76
CA LEU A 5 53.32 -50.33 6.66
C LEU A 5 52.56 -49.16 7.31
N LYS A 6 51.24 -49.21 7.25
CA LYS A 6 50.24 -48.31 7.86
C LYS A 6 49.97 -48.72 9.32
N ILE A 7 49.51 -47.80 10.19
CA ILE A 7 48.60 -48.00 11.36
C ILE A 7 48.23 -46.57 11.84
N ALA A 8 47.01 -46.09 11.59
CA ALA A 8 45.78 -46.12 12.42
C ALA A 8 45.69 -44.97 13.46
N VAL A 9 44.75 -44.05 13.25
CA VAL A 9 44.31 -43.02 14.22
C VAL A 9 42.86 -43.34 14.57
N GLY A 10 42.60 -43.53 15.86
CA GLY A 10 41.30 -43.88 16.42
C GLY A 10 40.40 -42.68 16.72
N LEU A 11 39.09 -42.98 16.72
CA LEU A 11 37.95 -42.16 17.11
C LEU A 11 38.01 -41.71 18.59
N PHE A 12 37.39 -40.56 18.93
CA PHE A 12 36.12 -40.46 19.68
C PHE A 12 35.86 -38.99 20.11
N ALA A 13 34.67 -38.50 19.81
CA ALA A 13 34.07 -37.24 20.30
C ALA A 13 33.23 -37.53 21.59
N PRO A 14 32.37 -36.63 22.09
CA PRO A 14 32.50 -35.20 22.51
C PRO A 14 32.02 -35.01 23.98
N LEU A 15 32.09 -33.80 24.58
CA LEU A 15 31.00 -33.23 25.43
C LEU A 15 31.28 -31.82 26.03
N LEU A 16 30.23 -30.99 26.00
CA LEU A 16 29.75 -29.95 26.95
C LEU A 16 30.63 -28.71 27.28
N LEU A 17 30.27 -27.50 26.80
CA LEU A 17 29.36 -26.48 27.41
C LEU A 17 29.96 -25.78 28.64
N ILE A 18 30.15 -24.45 28.59
CA ILE A 18 29.71 -23.46 29.58
C ILE A 18 30.05 -22.03 29.11
N PHE A 19 29.06 -21.17 29.32
CA PHE A 19 28.89 -19.77 28.98
C PHE A 19 29.42 -18.91 30.14
N THR A 20 30.16 -17.82 29.86
CA THR A 20 30.11 -16.50 30.54
C THR A 20 31.37 -15.69 30.26
N VAL A 21 31.24 -14.52 29.62
CA VAL A 21 32.20 -13.41 29.78
C VAL A 21 31.39 -12.15 30.05
N PHE A 22 31.49 -11.69 31.29
CA PHE A 22 31.00 -10.42 31.80
C PHE A 22 31.86 -9.27 31.24
N ILE A 23 31.23 -8.30 30.58
CA ILE A 23 31.87 -7.04 30.20
C ILE A 23 31.62 -6.02 31.30
N VAL A 24 32.72 -5.55 31.91
CA VAL A 24 32.82 -4.38 32.77
C VAL A 24 32.90 -3.15 31.89
N PHE A 25 32.03 -2.14 32.07
CA PHE A 25 32.32 -0.69 31.96
C PHE A 25 31.02 0.13 32.05
N MET A 26 30.88 0.94 33.10
CA MET A 26 30.60 2.40 33.04
C MET A 26 30.10 2.92 34.40
N SER A 27 30.77 3.97 34.84
CA SER A 27 30.49 4.76 36.05
C SER A 27 29.76 6.06 35.68
N SER A 28 29.19 6.70 36.72
CA SER A 28 28.85 8.12 36.88
C SER A 28 27.55 8.68 36.27
N SER A 29 26.52 8.68 37.13
CA SER A 29 25.63 9.75 37.61
C SER A 29 25.33 11.04 36.82
N ILE A 30 24.02 11.22 36.56
CA ILE A 30 23.04 12.32 36.86
C ILE A 30 23.41 13.83 36.72
N ASN A 31 22.42 14.55 36.14
CA ASN A 31 22.03 15.98 36.21
C ASN A 31 22.39 16.77 34.94
N GLN A 32 21.55 17.61 34.33
CA GLN A 32 20.42 18.41 34.82
C GLN A 32 19.58 18.88 33.60
N ILE A 33 18.26 18.97 33.77
CA ILE A 33 17.34 19.63 32.85
C ILE A 33 17.29 21.09 33.29
N ASP A 34 17.54 22.03 32.38
CA ASP A 34 17.09 23.43 32.52
C ASP A 34 16.43 23.83 31.18
N ASP A 35 15.11 24.03 31.26
CA ASP A 35 14.29 24.70 30.25
C ASP A 35 14.52 26.21 30.37
N GLU A 36 14.95 26.87 29.30
CA GLU A 36 14.81 28.32 29.18
C GLU A 36 14.40 28.69 27.75
N SER A 37 13.20 29.27 27.68
CA SER A 37 12.60 29.82 26.47
C SER A 37 13.28 31.12 26.09
N ASP A 38 13.78 31.23 24.87
CA ASP A 38 13.92 32.55 24.23
C ASP A 38 13.64 32.47 22.73
N CYS A 39 12.84 33.42 22.27
CA CYS A 39 12.39 33.58 20.90
C CYS A 39 13.11 34.79 20.31
N SER A 40 14.02 34.62 19.34
CA SER A 40 14.15 35.57 18.23
C SER A 40 15.11 35.14 17.11
N ALA A 41 14.63 35.42 15.89
CA ALA A 41 15.33 35.77 14.65
C ALA A 41 16.13 34.71 13.84
N THR A 42 15.62 34.53 12.62
CA THR A 42 16.13 33.83 11.41
C THR A 42 17.60 34.10 11.09
N PRO A 43 18.31 33.15 10.44
CA PRO A 43 18.66 33.41 9.03
C PRO A 43 18.74 32.17 8.11
N SER A 44 18.54 32.45 6.83
CA SER A 44 19.16 31.83 5.65
C SER A 44 19.00 30.33 5.38
N ALA A 45 18.35 30.07 4.24
CA ALA A 45 18.42 28.83 3.49
C ALA A 45 19.88 28.35 3.32
N GLN A 46 20.21 27.27 4.03
CA GLN A 46 21.38 26.44 3.75
C GLN A 46 20.88 25.12 3.17
N ILE A 47 21.24 24.88 1.91
CA ILE A 47 21.04 23.63 1.19
C ILE A 47 21.81 22.53 1.95
N ALA A 48 21.08 21.70 2.68
CA ALA A 48 21.65 20.57 3.39
C ALA A 48 21.90 19.41 2.41
N SER A 49 23.17 19.08 2.21
CA SER A 49 23.60 17.78 1.69
C SER A 49 23.12 16.69 2.65
N SER A 50 22.04 15.99 2.29
CA SER A 50 21.39 15.01 3.14
C SER A 50 22.16 13.68 3.20
N ASN A 51 22.86 13.43 4.32
CA ASN A 51 23.20 12.08 4.75
C ASN A 51 21.91 11.39 5.22
N VAL A 52 21.25 10.65 4.33
CA VAL A 52 20.14 9.76 4.68
C VAL A 52 20.70 8.34 4.76
N ASP A 53 20.93 7.86 5.97
CA ASP A 53 21.19 6.44 6.23
C ASP A 53 19.91 5.63 6.03
N SER A 54 20.05 4.34 5.67
CA SER A 54 18.91 3.45 5.41
C SER A 54 18.00 3.37 6.63
N LYS A 55 16.72 3.68 6.42
CA LYS A 55 15.70 3.81 7.44
C LYS A 55 14.54 2.84 7.16
N SER A 56 13.41 2.98 7.87
CA SER A 56 12.20 2.22 7.55
C SER A 56 11.77 2.48 6.09
N LYS A 57 11.04 1.53 5.50
CA LYS A 57 10.53 1.63 4.11
C LYS A 57 9.81 2.97 3.86
N GLU A 58 9.05 3.46 4.84
CA GLU A 58 8.29 4.72 4.74
C GLU A 58 9.18 5.95 4.73
N GLU A 59 10.22 5.97 5.55
CA GLU A 59 11.21 7.04 5.56
C GLU A 59 11.99 7.09 4.24
N ASN A 60 12.35 5.92 3.68
CA ASN A 60 12.99 5.87 2.36
C ASN A 60 12.04 6.39 1.27
N ALA A 61 10.78 5.98 1.28
CA ALA A 61 9.76 6.46 0.34
C ALA A 61 9.62 7.99 0.39
N LYS A 62 9.53 8.55 1.60
CA LYS A 62 9.46 10.00 1.81
C LYS A 62 10.72 10.72 1.33
N ALA A 63 11.90 10.19 1.64
CA ALA A 63 13.16 10.76 1.18
C ALA A 63 13.27 10.77 -0.36
N ILE A 64 12.84 9.68 -1.02
CA ILE A 64 12.78 9.60 -2.48
C ILE A 64 11.81 10.65 -3.03
N TYR A 65 10.59 10.71 -2.49
CA TYR A 65 9.54 11.65 -2.90
C TYR A 65 10.03 13.10 -2.82
N ASP A 66 10.53 13.51 -1.66
CA ASP A 66 10.97 14.88 -1.39
C ASP A 66 12.18 15.25 -2.27
N HIS A 67 13.18 14.36 -2.36
CA HIS A 67 14.40 14.64 -3.12
C HIS A 67 14.12 14.76 -4.62
N VAL A 68 13.42 13.79 -5.21
CA VAL A 68 13.13 13.81 -6.64
C VAL A 68 12.20 14.97 -6.99
N GLY A 69 11.18 15.24 -6.16
CA GLY A 69 10.29 16.40 -6.33
C GLY A 69 11.05 17.73 -6.32
N SER A 70 12.04 17.87 -5.43
CA SER A 70 12.87 19.09 -5.36
C SER A 70 13.79 19.27 -6.57
N GLN A 71 14.26 18.17 -7.17
CA GLN A 71 15.22 18.18 -8.28
C GLN A 71 14.55 18.25 -9.66
N ILE A 72 13.27 17.87 -9.74
CA ILE A 72 12.45 17.84 -10.96
C ILE A 72 11.14 18.62 -10.67
N PRO A 73 11.16 19.97 -10.69
CA PRO A 73 10.04 20.80 -10.22
C PRO A 73 8.74 20.64 -11.02
N GLU A 74 8.83 20.16 -12.26
CA GLU A 74 7.71 19.76 -13.12
C GLU A 74 7.02 18.45 -12.72
N SER A 75 7.53 17.75 -11.70
CA SER A 75 6.95 16.49 -11.24
C SER A 75 5.62 16.71 -10.54
N THR A 76 4.69 15.77 -10.72
CA THR A 76 3.42 15.74 -10.03
C THR A 76 3.48 14.76 -8.85
N PRO A 77 2.61 14.90 -7.84
CA PRO A 77 2.47 13.89 -6.80
C PRO A 77 2.22 12.48 -7.34
N GLN A 78 1.39 12.36 -8.38
CA GLN A 78 1.09 11.12 -9.10
C GLN A 78 2.34 10.53 -9.77
N GLY A 79 3.13 11.38 -10.43
CA GLY A 79 4.39 11.03 -11.06
C GLY A 79 5.41 10.46 -10.08
N LEU A 80 5.59 11.17 -8.96
CA LEU A 80 6.52 10.77 -7.90
C LEU A 80 6.14 9.43 -7.27
N VAL A 81 4.86 9.21 -6.95
CA VAL A 81 4.44 7.93 -6.35
C VAL A 81 4.38 6.78 -7.35
N GLY A 82 4.14 7.05 -8.64
CA GLY A 82 4.26 6.05 -9.70
C GLY A 82 5.68 5.50 -9.84
N MET A 83 6.68 6.38 -9.72
CA MET A 83 8.09 5.99 -9.60
C MET A 83 8.34 5.19 -8.31
N ILE A 84 7.86 5.64 -7.16
CA ILE A 84 8.08 4.94 -5.88
C ILE A 84 7.42 3.55 -5.90
N GLY A 85 6.24 3.40 -6.50
CA GLY A 85 5.59 2.10 -6.66
C GLY A 85 6.40 1.12 -7.48
N ASN A 86 7.10 1.61 -8.52
CA ASN A 86 8.08 0.81 -9.26
C ASN A 86 9.26 0.41 -8.38
N PHE A 87 9.87 1.34 -7.66
CA PHE A 87 10.99 1.04 -6.75
C PHE A 87 10.61 0.07 -5.62
N GLU A 88 9.37 0.09 -5.13
CA GLU A 88 8.92 -0.92 -4.16
C GLU A 88 8.87 -2.32 -4.80
N GLN A 89 8.44 -2.45 -6.06
CA GLN A 89 8.51 -3.72 -6.78
C GLN A 89 9.96 -4.17 -7.03
N GLU A 90 10.87 -3.25 -7.31
CA GLU A 90 12.28 -3.57 -7.57
C GLU A 90 13.01 -4.00 -6.29
N SER A 91 12.87 -3.25 -5.20
CA SER A 91 13.77 -3.35 -4.06
C SER A 91 13.08 -3.34 -2.70
N GLN A 92 11.75 -3.25 -2.68
CA GLN A 92 11.00 -2.91 -1.47
C GLN A 92 11.44 -1.57 -0.85
N LEU A 93 11.93 -0.64 -1.68
CA LEU A 93 12.54 0.64 -1.29
C LEU A 93 13.76 0.49 -0.38
N ASN A 94 14.46 -0.65 -0.48
CA ASN A 94 15.68 -0.90 0.27
C ASN A 94 16.90 -0.52 -0.59
N PRO A 95 17.67 0.52 -0.23
CA PRO A 95 18.85 0.92 -0.98
C PRO A 95 19.99 -0.11 -0.90
N ALA A 96 19.96 -1.04 0.07
CA ALA A 96 20.92 -2.14 0.16
C ALA A 96 20.45 -3.42 -0.57
N ALA A 97 19.33 -3.39 -1.30
CA ALA A 97 18.83 -4.56 -2.01
C ALA A 97 19.81 -5.03 -3.09
N VAL A 98 20.03 -6.35 -3.13
CA VAL A 98 20.82 -7.04 -4.17
C VAL A 98 20.00 -8.21 -4.69
N GLU A 99 19.73 -8.23 -6.00
CA GLU A 99 18.90 -9.26 -6.65
C GLU A 99 19.52 -10.66 -6.50
N ARG A 100 20.82 -10.78 -6.81
CA ARG A 100 21.59 -12.03 -6.70
C ARG A 100 22.92 -11.73 -6.01
N PRO A 101 23.06 -12.03 -4.69
CA PRO A 101 24.24 -11.64 -3.90
C PRO A 101 25.60 -12.13 -4.44
N ASN A 102 25.61 -13.24 -5.18
CA ASN A 102 26.82 -13.83 -5.75
C ASN A 102 27.11 -13.37 -7.19
N ASP A 103 26.32 -12.44 -7.73
CA ASP A 103 26.48 -11.90 -9.08
C ASP A 103 26.70 -10.37 -9.00
N PRO A 104 27.92 -9.89 -9.23
CA PRO A 104 28.26 -8.48 -9.09
C PRO A 104 27.58 -7.57 -10.12
N LEU A 105 26.98 -8.16 -11.16
CA LEU A 105 26.24 -7.48 -12.24
C LEU A 105 24.72 -7.62 -12.09
N SER A 106 24.24 -8.26 -11.02
CA SER A 106 22.80 -8.33 -10.73
C SER A 106 22.22 -6.98 -10.29
N GLY A 107 20.90 -6.87 -10.19
CA GLY A 107 20.24 -5.65 -9.71
C GLY A 107 20.74 -5.21 -8.33
N HIS A 108 21.09 -3.92 -8.19
CA HIS A 108 21.46 -3.32 -6.90
C HIS A 108 20.64 -2.06 -6.65
N GLY A 109 20.35 -1.77 -5.38
CA GLY A 109 19.75 -0.52 -4.93
C GLY A 109 18.26 -0.36 -5.24
N ILE A 110 17.74 0.84 -4.99
CA ILE A 110 16.30 1.12 -5.01
C ILE A 110 15.62 0.82 -6.35
N ALA A 111 16.35 0.99 -7.44
CA ALA A 111 15.90 0.79 -8.81
C ALA A 111 16.43 -0.52 -9.45
N GLN A 112 17.07 -1.39 -8.65
CA GLN A 112 17.71 -2.61 -9.15
C GLN A 112 18.55 -2.39 -10.42
N TRP A 113 19.44 -1.39 -10.38
CA TRP A 113 20.38 -1.12 -11.46
C TRP A 113 21.15 -2.39 -11.79
N THR A 114 21.01 -2.86 -13.04
CA THR A 114 21.49 -4.17 -13.49
C THR A 114 22.58 -4.02 -14.56
N ALA A 115 23.50 -4.99 -14.63
CA ALA A 115 24.60 -5.07 -15.57
C ALA A 115 25.49 -3.80 -15.56
N GLY A 116 25.64 -3.13 -16.70
CA GLY A 116 26.47 -1.92 -16.81
C GLY A 116 26.01 -0.77 -15.89
N ARG A 117 24.71 -0.71 -15.56
CA ARG A 117 24.18 0.29 -14.62
C ARG A 117 24.62 0.03 -13.18
N THR A 118 24.80 -1.23 -12.78
CA THR A 118 25.38 -1.60 -11.48
C THR A 118 26.82 -1.11 -11.36
N THR A 119 27.63 -1.32 -12.41
CA THR A 119 29.01 -0.83 -12.46
C THR A 119 29.05 0.70 -12.41
N SER A 120 28.16 1.36 -13.13
CA SER A 120 28.06 2.83 -13.15
C SER A 120 27.67 3.40 -11.79
N LEU A 121 26.72 2.80 -11.09
CA LEU A 121 26.36 3.14 -9.71
C LEU A 121 27.56 3.00 -8.75
N LYS A 122 28.27 1.87 -8.80
CA LYS A 122 29.44 1.62 -7.94
C LYS A 122 30.59 2.60 -8.22
N ASN A 123 30.85 2.90 -9.50
CA ASN A 123 31.85 3.90 -9.88
C ASN A 123 31.44 5.31 -9.43
N PHE A 124 30.17 5.67 -9.56
CA PHE A 124 29.64 6.94 -9.06
C PHE A 124 29.84 7.03 -7.54
N ALA A 125 29.54 5.95 -6.81
CA ALA A 125 29.78 5.82 -5.37
C ALA A 125 31.25 6.05 -5.00
N SER A 126 32.17 5.34 -5.66
CA SER A 126 33.62 5.48 -5.45
C SER A 126 34.11 6.91 -5.75
N SER A 127 33.60 7.56 -6.81
CA SER A 127 33.97 8.93 -7.15
C SER A 127 33.55 9.96 -6.10
N LYS A 128 32.53 9.64 -5.30
CA LYS A 128 31.98 10.46 -4.22
C LYS A 128 32.52 10.07 -2.84
N GLY A 129 33.36 9.03 -2.75
CA GLY A 129 33.85 8.49 -1.48
C GLY A 129 32.74 7.99 -0.56
N LYS A 130 31.64 7.48 -1.12
CA LYS A 130 30.45 7.03 -0.40
C LYS A 130 30.13 5.58 -0.77
N GLU A 131 29.39 4.89 0.10
CA GLU A 131 28.89 3.53 -0.17
C GLU A 131 27.77 3.54 -1.22
N TRP A 132 27.76 2.53 -2.10
CA TRP A 132 26.75 2.41 -3.16
C TRP A 132 25.34 2.19 -2.60
N SER A 133 25.23 1.60 -1.40
CA SER A 133 23.97 1.32 -0.69
C SER A 133 23.43 2.54 0.09
N ASN A 134 24.13 3.68 0.04
CA ASN A 134 23.64 4.93 0.62
C ASN A 134 22.49 5.49 -0.24
N LEU A 135 21.33 5.76 0.37
CA LEU A 135 20.15 6.25 -0.35
C LEU A 135 20.40 7.63 -0.99
N GLY A 136 21.04 8.55 -0.28
CA GLY A 136 21.36 9.88 -0.81
C GLY A 136 22.23 9.82 -2.06
N LEU A 137 23.24 8.94 -2.07
CA LEU A 137 24.05 8.68 -3.26
C LEU A 137 23.22 8.10 -4.40
N GLN A 138 22.37 7.11 -4.13
CA GLN A 138 21.50 6.51 -5.15
C GLN A 138 20.55 7.54 -5.77
N LEU A 139 20.04 8.49 -4.98
CA LEU A 139 19.22 9.59 -5.46
C LEU A 139 20.02 10.58 -6.32
N GLU A 140 21.25 10.95 -5.92
CA GLU A 140 22.15 11.75 -6.76
C GLU A 140 22.40 11.06 -8.13
N TYR A 141 22.65 9.75 -8.09
CA TYR A 141 22.88 8.95 -9.30
C TYR A 141 21.62 8.88 -10.18
N LEU A 142 20.45 8.60 -9.59
CA LEU A 142 19.15 8.61 -10.29
C LEU A 142 18.90 9.94 -11.01
N ILE A 143 19.10 11.07 -10.32
CA ILE A 143 18.92 12.40 -10.92
C ILE A 143 19.92 12.66 -12.06
N SER A 144 21.16 12.16 -11.93
CA SER A 144 22.14 12.26 -13.02
C SER A 144 21.71 11.47 -14.27
N GLU A 145 21.12 10.28 -14.09
CA GLU A 145 20.58 9.48 -15.18
C GLU A 145 19.36 10.18 -15.83
N LEU A 146 18.42 10.69 -15.02
CA LEU A 146 17.23 11.40 -15.50
C LEU A 146 17.56 12.71 -16.24
N LYS A 147 18.69 13.37 -15.93
CA LYS A 147 19.17 14.53 -16.69
C LYS A 147 19.96 14.14 -17.96
N GLY A 148 20.33 12.87 -18.08
CA GLY A 148 21.18 12.35 -19.15
C GLY A 148 20.54 11.19 -19.91
N ALA A 149 21.13 10.00 -19.76
CA ALA A 149 20.79 8.82 -20.55
C ALA A 149 19.34 8.32 -20.35
N GLU A 150 18.76 8.53 -19.17
CA GLU A 150 17.42 8.06 -18.79
C GLU A 150 16.38 9.20 -18.79
N LYS A 151 16.63 10.29 -19.53
CA LYS A 151 15.72 11.45 -19.63
C LYS A 151 14.29 11.12 -20.03
N ASN A 152 14.07 9.98 -20.69
CA ASN A 152 12.73 9.54 -21.06
C ASN A 152 11.86 9.23 -19.83
N GLY A 153 12.47 8.79 -18.71
CA GLY A 153 11.77 8.56 -17.44
C GLY A 153 11.14 9.82 -16.83
N VAL A 154 11.67 11.01 -17.15
CA VAL A 154 11.12 12.30 -16.67
C VAL A 154 9.68 12.51 -17.12
N SER A 155 9.26 11.94 -18.25
CA SER A 155 7.86 12.05 -18.71
C SER A 155 6.87 11.37 -17.75
N ALA A 156 7.25 10.25 -17.13
CA ALA A 156 6.42 9.59 -16.12
C ALA A 156 6.22 10.47 -14.87
N LEU A 157 7.24 11.25 -14.49
CA LEU A 157 7.15 12.18 -13.37
C LEU A 157 6.17 13.34 -13.63
N LYS A 158 5.87 13.65 -14.89
CA LYS A 158 4.93 14.71 -15.31
C LYS A 158 3.49 14.22 -15.44
N ALA A 159 3.25 12.92 -15.34
CA ALA A 159 1.94 12.33 -15.59
C ALA A 159 0.91 12.79 -14.54
N SER A 160 -0.34 12.95 -14.96
CA SER A 160 -1.43 13.43 -14.08
C SER A 160 -2.22 12.31 -13.41
N SER A 161 -1.89 11.04 -13.68
CA SER A 161 -2.51 9.88 -13.04
C SER A 161 -1.45 8.92 -12.50
N VAL A 162 -1.74 8.28 -11.37
CA VAL A 162 -0.83 7.30 -10.73
C VAL A 162 -0.62 6.10 -11.66
N ALA A 163 -1.67 5.65 -12.35
CA ALA A 163 -1.59 4.54 -13.29
C ALA A 163 -0.66 4.83 -14.47
N GLN A 164 -0.85 5.98 -15.12
CA GLN A 164 0.02 6.42 -16.22
C GLN A 164 1.45 6.63 -15.74
N ALA A 165 1.66 7.28 -14.59
CA ALA A 165 2.99 7.48 -14.02
C ALA A 165 3.72 6.15 -13.78
N THR A 166 3.03 5.18 -13.18
CA THR A 166 3.59 3.86 -12.88
C THR A 166 3.97 3.10 -14.15
N GLU A 167 3.09 3.11 -15.16
CA GLU A 167 3.33 2.43 -16.43
C GLU A 167 4.42 3.11 -17.26
N GLU A 168 4.40 4.44 -17.34
CA GLU A 168 5.43 5.19 -18.05
C GLU A 168 6.79 5.03 -17.36
N TRP A 169 6.85 4.99 -16.03
CA TRP A 169 8.10 4.73 -15.32
C TRP A 169 8.61 3.32 -15.59
N GLN A 170 7.73 2.32 -15.52
CA GLN A 170 8.09 0.95 -15.85
C GLN A 170 8.64 0.86 -17.27
N THR A 171 7.96 1.43 -18.25
CA THR A 171 8.30 1.25 -19.67
C THR A 171 9.49 2.10 -20.10
N LYS A 172 9.67 3.28 -19.50
CA LYS A 172 10.69 4.25 -19.92
C LYS A 172 11.94 4.24 -19.06
N PHE A 173 11.88 3.77 -17.82
CA PHE A 173 13.03 3.69 -16.92
C PHE A 173 13.41 2.24 -16.56
N GLU A 174 12.46 1.44 -16.04
CA GLU A 174 12.79 0.08 -15.54
C GLU A 174 12.99 -0.95 -16.67
N ARG A 175 12.11 -0.93 -17.67
CA ARG A 175 12.07 -1.85 -18.82
C ARG A 175 12.14 -3.32 -18.42
N ALA A 176 11.50 -3.67 -17.30
CA ALA A 176 11.48 -5.03 -16.78
C ALA A 176 10.83 -6.03 -17.76
N GLY A 177 11.47 -7.18 -17.95
CA GLY A 177 10.99 -8.21 -18.90
C GLY A 177 9.65 -8.84 -18.51
N ILE A 178 9.41 -9.01 -17.21
CA ILE A 178 8.08 -9.32 -16.65
C ILE A 178 7.70 -8.15 -15.75
N PRO A 179 6.84 -7.22 -16.23
CA PRO A 179 6.60 -5.97 -15.53
C PRO A 179 5.99 -6.13 -14.13
N ALA A 180 5.14 -7.12 -13.88
CA ALA A 180 4.35 -7.22 -12.65
C ALA A 180 3.57 -5.91 -12.33
N MET A 181 2.95 -5.31 -13.36
CA MET A 181 2.29 -3.99 -13.27
C MET A 181 1.23 -3.91 -12.16
N GLY A 182 0.49 -5.00 -11.88
CA GLY A 182 -0.50 -5.01 -10.80
C GLY A 182 0.08 -4.71 -9.42
N ASN A 183 1.28 -5.24 -9.11
CA ASN A 183 1.96 -4.93 -7.84
C ASN A 183 2.46 -3.48 -7.81
N ARG A 184 3.06 -3.02 -8.92
CA ARG A 184 3.59 -1.65 -9.03
C ARG A 184 2.50 -0.60 -8.83
N LEU A 185 1.34 -0.81 -9.45
CA LEU A 185 0.17 0.04 -9.29
C LEU A 185 -0.33 0.00 -7.84
N THR A 186 -0.44 -1.19 -7.25
CA THR A 186 -0.81 -1.35 -5.84
C THR A 186 0.11 -0.56 -4.90
N TYR A 187 1.43 -0.64 -5.12
CA TYR A 187 2.40 0.12 -4.34
C TYR A 187 2.28 1.62 -4.60
N ALA A 188 2.14 2.03 -5.86
CA ALA A 188 2.01 3.43 -6.22
C ALA A 188 0.77 4.09 -5.61
N ASP A 189 -0.38 3.43 -5.67
CA ASP A 189 -1.64 3.92 -5.08
C ASP A 189 -1.53 4.02 -3.54
N LYS A 190 -0.89 3.03 -2.90
CA LYS A 190 -0.57 3.08 -1.46
C LYS A 190 0.29 4.30 -1.11
N TRP A 191 1.29 4.63 -1.92
CA TRP A 191 2.12 5.82 -1.68
C TRP A 191 1.40 7.12 -2.06
N PHE A 192 0.51 7.11 -3.05
CA PHE A 192 -0.32 8.26 -3.36
C PHE A 192 -1.21 8.65 -2.18
N ALA A 193 -1.82 7.66 -1.51
CA ALA A 193 -2.61 7.90 -0.32
C ALA A 193 -1.79 8.46 0.86
N LYS A 194 -0.48 8.15 0.94
CA LYS A 194 0.40 8.57 2.04
C LYS A 194 1.16 9.87 1.79
N LEU A 195 1.55 10.12 0.55
CA LEU A 195 2.49 11.18 0.15
C LEU A 195 1.92 12.11 -0.92
N GLY A 196 0.92 11.64 -1.68
CA GLY A 196 0.41 12.31 -2.87
C GLY A 196 -0.69 13.34 -2.62
N THR A 197 -1.28 13.36 -1.43
CA THR A 197 -2.25 14.37 -1.02
C THR A 197 -1.51 15.62 -0.56
N SER A 198 -1.69 16.74 -1.26
CA SER A 198 -1.22 18.07 -0.82
C SER A 198 -2.14 18.61 0.29
N ASP A 199 -2.26 17.84 1.37
CA ASP A 199 -3.03 18.20 2.56
C ASP A 199 -2.09 18.40 3.77
N PRO A 200 -1.98 19.61 4.33
CA PRO A 200 -1.17 19.90 5.52
C PRO A 200 -1.56 19.10 6.78
N VAL A 201 -2.65 18.30 6.74
CA VAL A 201 -3.07 17.41 7.83
C VAL A 201 -2.30 16.09 7.89
N ALA A 202 -1.67 15.64 6.78
CA ALA A 202 -0.88 14.39 6.77
C ALA A 202 0.38 14.48 7.65
N SER A 203 0.93 15.69 7.82
CA SER A 203 2.08 15.97 8.68
C SER A 203 1.77 15.85 10.18
N ALA A 204 0.51 16.05 10.57
CA ALA A 204 0.06 16.03 11.97
C ALA A 204 -0.39 14.63 12.43
N ALA A 205 -0.85 13.77 11.51
CA ALA A 205 -1.26 12.41 11.86
C ALA A 205 -0.08 11.49 12.23
N LEU A 206 1.13 11.77 11.74
CA LEU A 206 2.34 10.99 12.06
C LEU A 206 2.96 11.36 13.42
N SER A 207 2.69 12.55 13.96
CA SER A 207 3.19 12.96 15.29
C SER A 207 2.21 12.67 16.43
N LEU A 208 0.96 12.34 16.14
CA LEU A 208 -0.10 12.08 17.15
C LEU A 208 -0.30 10.59 17.46
N GLY A 209 0.38 9.69 16.76
CA GLY A 209 0.32 8.24 17.00
C GLY A 209 1.05 7.76 18.27
N ALA A 210 1.66 8.67 19.03
CA ALA A 210 2.42 8.34 20.23
C ALA A 210 1.67 8.55 21.55
N ASP A 211 0.53 9.26 21.58
CA ASP A 211 -0.25 9.43 22.82
C ASP A 211 -1.65 9.99 22.52
N ALA A 212 -2.69 9.17 22.57
CA ALA A 212 -4.03 9.61 22.96
C ALA A 212 -4.99 8.42 23.17
N LYS A 213 -5.61 8.43 24.34
CA LYS A 213 -6.63 7.48 24.82
C LYS A 213 -7.94 7.64 24.05
N GLN A 214 -8.71 6.56 24.03
CA GLN A 214 -10.10 6.48 23.55
C GLN A 214 -10.93 7.69 23.98
N GLU A 215 -11.49 8.41 22.99
CA GLU A 215 -12.68 9.20 23.21
C GLU A 215 -13.86 8.69 22.37
N LYS A 216 -14.99 8.74 23.06
CA LYS A 216 -16.28 8.13 22.78
C LYS A 216 -17.07 9.08 21.88
N TYR A 217 -17.23 8.74 20.60
CA TYR A 217 -18.13 9.47 19.73
C TYR A 217 -19.53 8.86 19.77
N ASN A 218 -20.47 9.59 20.36
CA ASN A 218 -21.90 9.38 20.20
C ASN A 218 -22.56 10.74 20.00
N SER A 219 -23.69 10.73 19.28
CA SER A 219 -24.56 11.86 18.89
C SER A 219 -24.30 12.32 17.46
N ASP A 220 -25.28 12.53 16.58
CA ASP A 220 -26.72 12.24 16.54
C ASP A 220 -27.13 12.65 15.12
N CYS A 221 -28.06 11.94 14.49
CA CYS A 221 -28.86 12.44 13.37
C CYS A 221 -30.02 11.47 13.16
N THR A 222 -31.12 11.73 13.87
CA THR A 222 -32.47 11.38 13.44
C THR A 222 -33.15 12.68 13.01
N SER A 223 -33.60 12.82 11.78
CA SER A 223 -34.98 12.53 11.30
C SER A 223 -35.09 13.30 9.97
N SER A 224 -35.84 12.96 8.91
CA SER A 224 -37.03 12.11 8.73
C SER A 224 -37.18 11.78 7.23
N THR A 225 -37.86 10.66 6.95
CA THR A 225 -38.82 10.35 5.86
C THR A 225 -38.53 9.04 5.12
N SER A 226 -39.32 8.02 5.52
CA SER A 226 -39.81 6.87 4.74
C SER A 226 -38.94 6.31 3.61
N ASP A 227 -38.06 5.37 3.96
CA ASP A 227 -37.75 4.18 3.16
C ASP A 227 -37.04 3.16 4.07
N SER A 228 -37.82 2.47 4.91
CA SER A 228 -37.35 1.69 6.08
C SER A 228 -36.52 0.44 5.75
N ASP A 229 -36.17 0.20 4.50
CA ASP A 229 -35.62 -1.07 4.04
C ASP A 229 -34.12 -1.01 3.73
N ASN A 230 -33.65 0.15 3.27
CA ASN A 230 -32.25 0.39 2.92
C ASN A 230 -31.42 0.88 4.13
N GLY A 231 -32.11 1.37 5.17
CA GLY A 231 -31.50 1.82 6.41
C GLY A 231 -30.71 0.70 7.12
N ASP A 232 -31.16 -0.56 7.01
CA ASP A 232 -30.54 -1.68 7.72
C ASP A 232 -29.19 -2.11 7.12
N ILE A 233 -29.04 -2.09 5.78
CA ILE A 233 -27.75 -2.41 5.14
C ILE A 233 -26.71 -1.35 5.51
N VAL A 234 -27.02 -0.07 5.33
CA VAL A 234 -26.07 1.03 5.61
C VAL A 234 -25.74 1.10 7.10
N LYS A 235 -26.75 0.94 7.97
CA LYS A 235 -26.55 0.89 9.42
C LYS A 235 -25.65 -0.28 9.81
N THR A 236 -25.89 -1.46 9.24
CA THR A 236 -25.04 -2.64 9.48
C THR A 236 -23.62 -2.38 8.99
N ALA A 237 -23.42 -1.88 7.76
CA ALA A 237 -22.09 -1.54 7.24
C ALA A 237 -21.32 -0.58 8.14
N LYS A 238 -21.98 0.47 8.64
CA LYS A 238 -21.38 1.46 9.55
C LYS A 238 -20.89 0.87 10.88
N GLN A 239 -21.56 -0.16 11.41
CA GLN A 239 -21.14 -0.83 12.66
C GLN A 239 -19.80 -1.54 12.53
N PHE A 240 -19.39 -1.88 11.32
CA PHE A 240 -18.14 -2.60 11.05
C PHE A 240 -17.04 -1.68 10.51
N ILE A 241 -17.19 -0.35 10.55
CA ILE A 241 -16.07 0.55 10.30
C ILE A 241 -14.96 0.27 11.33
N GLY A 242 -13.72 0.16 10.86
CA GLY A 242 -12.57 -0.25 11.67
C GLY A 242 -12.58 -1.74 12.03
N TRP A 243 -13.43 -2.55 11.41
CA TRP A 243 -13.43 -4.01 11.51
C TRP A 243 -12.98 -4.64 10.20
N PHE A 244 -12.57 -5.89 10.35
CA PHE A 244 -11.99 -6.79 9.37
C PHE A 244 -10.80 -6.24 8.60
N ASN A 245 -9.70 -6.98 8.70
CA ASN A 245 -8.51 -6.76 7.90
C ASN A 245 -8.76 -7.23 6.46
N TYR A 246 -8.29 -6.48 5.46
CA TYR A 246 -8.43 -6.89 4.07
C TYR A 246 -7.49 -8.07 3.73
N SER A 247 -8.03 -9.15 3.18
CA SER A 247 -7.24 -10.29 2.68
C SER A 247 -8.07 -11.18 1.74
N GLN A 248 -7.60 -11.32 0.50
CA GLN A 248 -8.19 -12.26 -0.47
C GLN A 248 -7.95 -13.74 -0.07
N PRO A 249 -6.75 -14.17 0.39
CA PRO A 249 -6.54 -15.56 0.81
C PRO A 249 -7.31 -15.96 2.08
N MET A 250 -7.53 -15.01 3.00
CA MET A 250 -8.20 -15.26 4.28
C MET A 250 -9.64 -14.72 4.30
N ARG A 251 -10.24 -14.47 3.12
CA ARG A 251 -11.51 -13.75 2.94
C ARG A 251 -12.72 -14.27 3.73
N THR A 252 -12.67 -15.48 4.27
CA THR A 252 -13.75 -16.08 5.09
C THR A 252 -13.42 -16.15 6.58
N GLN A 253 -12.27 -15.66 7.02
CA GLN A 253 -11.81 -15.76 8.42
C GLN A 253 -12.31 -14.58 9.28
N PHE A 254 -13.60 -14.25 9.16
CA PHE A 254 -14.23 -13.13 9.87
C PHE A 254 -15.02 -13.55 11.13
N GLY A 255 -14.93 -14.82 11.54
CA GLY A 255 -15.78 -15.41 12.58
C GLY A 255 -17.12 -15.88 12.02
N THR A 256 -18.21 -15.68 12.76
CA THR A 256 -19.57 -15.97 12.29
C THR A 256 -20.41 -14.70 12.19
N ILE A 257 -21.62 -14.79 11.63
CA ILE A 257 -22.55 -13.65 11.53
C ILE A 257 -22.97 -13.17 12.93
N GLU A 258 -23.17 -14.12 13.84
CA GLU A 258 -23.62 -13.91 15.22
C GLU A 258 -22.47 -13.42 16.11
N THR A 259 -21.27 -13.98 15.93
CA THR A 259 -20.06 -13.66 16.69
C THR A 259 -18.89 -13.33 15.74
N PRO A 260 -18.90 -12.13 15.13
CA PRO A 260 -17.82 -11.72 14.24
C PRO A 260 -16.52 -11.41 15.00
N ASN A 261 -15.39 -11.66 14.37
CA ASN A 261 -14.07 -11.32 14.89
C ASN A 261 -13.61 -9.97 14.33
N LYS A 262 -13.42 -8.96 15.19
CA LYS A 262 -12.92 -7.63 14.81
C LYS A 262 -11.63 -7.65 14.02
N GLU A 263 -10.73 -8.53 14.40
CA GLU A 263 -9.41 -8.72 13.77
C GLU A 263 -9.43 -9.82 12.71
N GLY A 264 -10.62 -10.32 12.36
CA GLY A 264 -10.82 -11.27 11.28
C GLY A 264 -10.56 -10.66 9.91
N TYR A 265 -10.76 -11.45 8.86
CA TYR A 265 -10.36 -11.10 7.50
C TYR A 265 -11.52 -11.19 6.51
N THR A 266 -11.59 -10.22 5.61
CA THR A 266 -12.53 -10.18 4.48
C THR A 266 -11.82 -9.72 3.22
N ASP A 267 -12.31 -10.11 2.05
CA ASP A 267 -12.10 -9.32 0.83
C ASP A 267 -13.34 -8.44 0.58
N CYS A 268 -13.31 -7.66 -0.50
CA CYS A 268 -14.40 -6.73 -0.81
C CYS A 268 -15.76 -7.45 -0.94
N SER A 269 -15.78 -8.57 -1.65
CA SER A 269 -16.99 -9.36 -1.89
C SER A 269 -17.47 -10.15 -0.65
N SER A 270 -16.57 -10.65 0.19
CA SER A 270 -16.95 -11.33 1.43
C SER A 270 -17.42 -10.36 2.51
N PHE A 271 -16.90 -9.12 2.52
CA PHE A 271 -17.43 -8.05 3.33
C PHE A 271 -18.87 -7.70 2.94
N VAL A 272 -19.13 -7.48 1.64
CA VAL A 272 -20.50 -7.23 1.16
C VAL A 272 -21.42 -8.41 1.50
N TRP A 273 -20.97 -9.65 1.27
CA TRP A 273 -21.71 -10.85 1.67
C TRP A 273 -22.05 -10.86 3.16
N PHE A 274 -21.09 -10.52 4.03
CA PHE A 274 -21.27 -10.47 5.48
C PHE A 274 -22.33 -9.44 5.88
N ILE A 275 -22.23 -8.22 5.34
CA ILE A 275 -23.19 -7.14 5.62
C ILE A 275 -24.59 -7.53 5.18
N LEU A 276 -24.75 -8.05 3.96
CA LEU A 276 -26.06 -8.47 3.44
C LEU A 276 -26.67 -9.61 4.25
N THR A 277 -25.87 -10.62 4.59
CA THR A 277 -26.32 -11.76 5.39
C THR A 277 -26.78 -11.31 6.78
N LYS A 278 -25.98 -10.45 7.42
CA LYS A 278 -26.28 -9.90 8.75
C LYS A 278 -27.48 -8.96 8.75
N ALA A 279 -27.70 -8.23 7.66
CA ALA A 279 -28.89 -7.39 7.45
C ALA A 279 -30.14 -8.17 7.00
N GLY A 280 -30.08 -9.50 6.90
CA GLY A 280 -31.24 -10.35 6.59
C GLY A 280 -31.54 -10.54 5.10
N TYR A 281 -30.60 -10.24 4.20
CA TYR A 281 -30.74 -10.41 2.76
C TYR A 281 -30.30 -11.80 2.29
N LYS A 282 -30.79 -12.21 1.11
CA LYS A 282 -30.37 -13.45 0.45
C LYS A 282 -28.91 -13.31 0.02
N THR A 283 -28.14 -14.33 0.35
CA THR A 283 -26.74 -14.46 -0.05
C THR A 283 -26.45 -15.94 -0.31
N PRO A 284 -25.46 -16.28 -1.16
CA PRO A 284 -25.09 -17.67 -1.40
C PRO A 284 -24.51 -18.31 -0.13
N ALA A 285 -24.68 -19.62 0.01
CA ALA A 285 -24.08 -20.35 1.11
C ALA A 285 -22.54 -20.23 1.10
N ASN A 286 -21.92 -20.27 2.28
CA ASN A 286 -20.47 -20.37 2.48
C ASN A 286 -19.64 -19.29 1.76
N VAL A 287 -20.17 -18.06 1.63
CA VAL A 287 -19.47 -16.96 0.93
C VAL A 287 -19.12 -17.34 -0.52
N GLY A 288 -20.02 -18.06 -1.20
CA GLY A 288 -19.81 -18.62 -2.54
C GLY A 288 -19.63 -17.62 -3.67
N TRP A 289 -19.65 -16.32 -3.38
CA TRP A 289 -19.34 -15.27 -4.34
C TRP A 289 -17.89 -14.80 -4.27
N TYR A 290 -17.41 -14.37 -5.43
CA TYR A 290 -16.39 -13.33 -5.57
C TYR A 290 -16.94 -12.23 -6.49
N THR A 291 -16.27 -11.08 -6.60
CA THR A 291 -16.79 -9.89 -7.30
C THR A 291 -17.33 -10.20 -8.71
N GLY A 292 -16.57 -10.92 -9.54
CA GLY A 292 -16.98 -11.28 -10.90
C GLY A 292 -18.25 -12.11 -11.01
N SER A 293 -18.59 -12.91 -9.98
CA SER A 293 -19.82 -13.72 -9.96
C SER A 293 -21.08 -12.93 -9.58
N MET A 294 -20.93 -11.72 -9.03
CA MET A 294 -22.06 -10.91 -8.55
C MET A 294 -22.82 -10.25 -9.71
N THR A 295 -22.13 -9.78 -10.75
CA THR A 295 -22.76 -9.15 -11.92
C THR A 295 -23.64 -10.12 -12.74
N PRO A 296 -23.21 -11.37 -13.04
CA PRO A 296 -24.07 -12.34 -13.69
C PRO A 296 -25.37 -12.65 -12.92
N ASP A 297 -25.32 -12.71 -11.59
CA ASP A 297 -26.55 -12.87 -10.79
C ASP A 297 -27.43 -11.62 -10.89
N ALA A 298 -26.83 -10.43 -10.73
CA ALA A 298 -27.54 -9.15 -10.77
C ALA A 298 -28.26 -8.90 -12.11
N ARG A 299 -27.68 -9.34 -13.22
CA ARG A 299 -28.25 -9.15 -14.56
C ARG A 299 -29.10 -10.32 -15.05
N GLY A 300 -28.85 -11.50 -14.53
CA GLY A 300 -29.47 -12.75 -14.98
C GLY A 300 -30.46 -13.33 -13.99
N THR A 301 -29.98 -14.23 -13.15
CA THR A 301 -30.83 -15.12 -12.35
C THR A 301 -31.57 -14.43 -11.22
N HIS A 302 -31.09 -13.25 -10.80
CA HIS A 302 -31.66 -12.46 -9.71
C HIS A 302 -31.95 -13.30 -8.46
N GLN A 303 -31.02 -14.19 -8.09
CA GLN A 303 -31.20 -15.02 -6.89
C GLN A 303 -30.93 -14.21 -5.62
N TYR A 304 -30.02 -13.26 -5.70
CA TYR A 304 -29.56 -12.50 -4.54
C TYR A 304 -29.40 -11.00 -4.83
N LEU A 305 -29.05 -10.63 -6.05
CA LEU A 305 -28.87 -9.25 -6.50
C LEU A 305 -29.73 -8.99 -7.73
N LYS A 306 -30.18 -7.75 -7.92
CA LYS A 306 -30.85 -7.30 -9.14
C LYS A 306 -30.28 -5.96 -9.58
N GLU A 307 -29.77 -5.88 -10.80
CA GLU A 307 -29.23 -4.63 -11.35
C GLU A 307 -30.30 -3.53 -11.35
N VAL A 308 -29.88 -2.33 -10.96
CA VAL A 308 -30.69 -1.11 -10.97
C VAL A 308 -30.00 -0.06 -11.81
N SER A 309 -30.79 0.84 -12.39
CA SER A 309 -30.25 1.97 -13.13
C SER A 309 -29.50 2.91 -12.18
N LYS A 310 -28.54 3.67 -12.71
CA LYS A 310 -27.82 4.70 -11.92
C LYS A 310 -28.76 5.76 -11.34
N SER A 311 -29.88 6.07 -11.99
CA SER A 311 -30.88 7.02 -11.46
C SER A 311 -31.71 6.44 -10.32
N ASP A 312 -31.87 5.12 -10.26
CA ASP A 312 -32.64 4.43 -9.21
C ASP A 312 -31.76 3.90 -8.07
N ALA A 313 -30.45 4.03 -8.23
CA ALA A 313 -29.46 3.56 -7.27
C ALA A 313 -29.47 4.43 -6.01
N LYS A 314 -29.70 3.80 -4.87
CA LYS A 314 -29.83 4.45 -3.56
C LYS A 314 -28.87 3.85 -2.53
N ALA A 315 -28.73 4.54 -1.40
CA ALA A 315 -27.97 4.04 -0.26
C ALA A 315 -28.40 2.61 0.09
N GLY A 316 -27.47 1.68 0.33
CA GLY A 316 -27.74 0.27 0.57
C GLY A 316 -27.70 -0.61 -0.69
N ASP A 317 -27.74 -0.04 -1.89
CA ASP A 317 -27.41 -0.78 -3.11
C ASP A 317 -25.90 -1.07 -3.18
N ILE A 318 -25.50 -2.05 -3.97
CA ILE A 318 -24.14 -2.55 -4.08
C ILE A 318 -23.55 -2.11 -5.42
N ILE A 319 -22.41 -1.42 -5.38
CA ILE A 319 -21.62 -1.17 -6.58
C ILE A 319 -20.65 -2.34 -6.79
N ILE A 320 -20.58 -2.82 -8.03
CA ILE A 320 -19.75 -3.92 -8.48
C ILE A 320 -19.05 -3.43 -9.75
N VAL A 321 -17.72 -3.49 -9.78
CA VAL A 321 -16.96 -3.13 -10.97
C VAL A 321 -16.00 -4.25 -11.30
N ASN A 322 -16.09 -4.76 -12.52
CA ASN A 322 -15.26 -5.84 -13.01
C ASN A 322 -14.51 -5.40 -14.28
N GLN A 323 -13.21 -5.64 -14.31
CA GLN A 323 -12.45 -5.81 -15.54
C GLN A 323 -12.26 -7.31 -15.78
N GLY A 324 -12.24 -7.74 -17.05
CA GLY A 324 -12.08 -9.16 -17.38
C GLY A 324 -13.04 -10.07 -16.61
N SER A 325 -12.50 -11.03 -15.85
CA SER A 325 -13.30 -11.97 -15.05
C SER A 325 -13.74 -11.44 -13.69
N GLY A 326 -13.31 -10.25 -13.26
CA GLY A 326 -13.65 -9.71 -11.94
C GLY A 326 -13.02 -10.46 -10.76
N ALA A 327 -11.92 -11.17 -10.99
CA ALA A 327 -11.23 -11.99 -9.99
C ALA A 327 -9.98 -11.27 -9.47
N GLY A 328 -9.67 -11.45 -8.19
CA GLY A 328 -8.50 -10.81 -7.58
C GLY A 328 -8.61 -9.29 -7.68
N ASN A 329 -7.58 -8.66 -8.26
CA ASN A 329 -7.55 -7.20 -8.42
C ASN A 329 -8.48 -6.70 -9.52
N ASP A 330 -8.88 -7.55 -10.47
CA ASP A 330 -9.73 -7.17 -11.60
C ASP A 330 -11.19 -6.94 -11.19
N GLY A 331 -11.54 -7.07 -9.91
CA GLY A 331 -12.90 -6.82 -9.43
C GLY A 331 -12.91 -6.17 -8.06
N HIS A 332 -13.75 -5.14 -7.91
CA HIS A 332 -14.05 -4.56 -6.59
C HIS A 332 -15.55 -4.38 -6.37
N THR A 333 -15.97 -4.37 -5.11
CA THR A 333 -17.37 -4.14 -4.74
C THR A 333 -17.50 -3.48 -3.36
N ALA A 334 -18.54 -2.67 -3.21
CA ALA A 334 -18.80 -1.91 -2.00
C ALA A 334 -20.28 -1.59 -1.80
N VAL A 335 -20.64 -1.19 -0.58
CA VAL A 335 -21.99 -0.75 -0.21
C VAL A 335 -22.11 0.75 -0.44
N LEU A 336 -23.07 1.21 -1.24
CA LEU A 336 -23.39 2.64 -1.35
C LEU A 336 -23.97 3.12 -0.02
N ILE A 337 -23.54 4.28 0.50
CA ILE A 337 -24.11 4.86 1.74
C ILE A 337 -24.94 6.12 1.51
N GLU A 338 -25.08 6.51 0.25
CA GLU A 338 -25.92 7.61 -0.23
C GLU A 338 -26.46 7.25 -1.62
N ASN A 339 -27.37 8.07 -2.14
CA ASN A 339 -27.89 7.86 -3.49
C ASN A 339 -26.81 8.11 -4.53
N TRP A 340 -26.84 7.34 -5.62
CA TRP A 340 -25.85 7.49 -6.67
C TRP A 340 -25.94 8.87 -7.32
N HIS A 341 -24.83 9.60 -7.33
CA HIS A 341 -24.71 10.90 -7.98
C HIS A 341 -23.46 11.02 -8.87
N GLY A 342 -22.80 9.90 -9.15
CA GLY A 342 -21.58 9.82 -9.94
C GLY A 342 -20.44 9.16 -9.18
N ASN A 343 -19.22 9.23 -9.71
CA ASN A 343 -18.08 8.53 -9.12
C ASN A 343 -17.65 9.13 -7.77
N THR A 344 -18.16 10.30 -7.39
CA THR A 344 -17.94 10.88 -6.07
C THR A 344 -18.90 10.33 -5.00
N THR A 345 -19.74 9.33 -5.34
CA THR A 345 -20.66 8.67 -4.41
C THR A 345 -19.89 7.98 -3.28
N LYS A 346 -20.30 8.19 -2.04
CA LYS A 346 -19.69 7.58 -0.86
C LYS A 346 -20.10 6.13 -0.68
N ILE A 347 -19.17 5.35 -0.18
CA ILE A 347 -19.31 3.90 0.04
C ILE A 347 -18.75 3.47 1.38
N ILE A 348 -19.11 2.26 1.81
CA ILE A 348 -18.36 1.50 2.82
C ILE A 348 -17.82 0.24 2.16
N GLU A 349 -16.54 -0.04 2.39
CA GLU A 349 -15.80 -1.10 1.70
C GLU A 349 -14.76 -1.78 2.59
N SER A 350 -14.32 -2.95 2.16
CA SER A 350 -13.10 -3.62 2.60
C SER A 350 -12.17 -3.73 1.38
N GLY A 351 -10.95 -3.21 1.45
CA GLY A 351 -10.08 -3.05 0.28
C GLY A 351 -10.30 -1.71 -0.43
N GLY A 352 -9.85 -1.60 -1.68
CA GLY A 352 -9.90 -0.33 -2.42
C GLY A 352 -9.02 0.74 -1.75
N MET A 353 -9.62 1.87 -1.36
CA MET A 353 -8.92 2.89 -0.57
C MET A 353 -8.65 2.43 0.88
N GLN A 354 -9.35 1.40 1.35
CA GLN A 354 -9.35 0.91 2.72
C GLN A 354 -8.58 -0.42 2.85
N ASN A 355 -7.26 -0.36 2.61
CA ASN A 355 -6.38 -1.54 2.59
C ASN A 355 -5.96 -2.07 3.97
N GLY A 356 -6.39 -1.42 5.06
CA GLY A 356 -6.12 -1.84 6.42
C GLY A 356 -7.32 -2.52 7.07
N LYS A 357 -8.40 -1.77 7.24
CA LYS A 357 -9.65 -2.19 7.86
C LYS A 357 -10.83 -1.62 7.08
N VAL A 358 -12.04 -2.17 7.24
CA VAL A 358 -13.25 -1.62 6.64
C VAL A 358 -13.36 -0.13 6.96
N GLY A 359 -13.70 0.66 5.95
CA GLY A 359 -13.78 2.11 6.08
C GLY A 359 -14.75 2.73 5.09
N GLN A 360 -14.91 4.04 5.23
CA GLN A 360 -15.68 4.83 4.28
C GLN A 360 -14.78 5.25 3.13
N GLY A 361 -15.24 5.05 1.89
CA GLY A 361 -14.54 5.42 0.68
C GLY A 361 -15.39 6.30 -0.24
N GLN A 362 -14.86 6.51 -1.43
CA GLN A 362 -15.53 7.22 -2.53
C GLN A 362 -15.27 6.45 -3.82
N VAL A 363 -16.26 6.33 -4.70
CA VAL A 363 -16.18 5.39 -5.83
C VAL A 363 -14.98 5.64 -6.74
N ASP A 364 -14.70 6.87 -7.14
CA ASP A 364 -13.52 7.24 -7.93
C ASP A 364 -12.20 6.85 -7.27
N LEU A 365 -12.07 7.11 -5.98
CA LEU A 365 -10.87 6.84 -5.19
C LEU A 365 -10.67 5.35 -4.91
N SER A 366 -11.76 4.64 -4.68
CA SER A 366 -11.76 3.25 -4.21
C SER A 366 -11.72 2.23 -5.34
N PHE A 367 -12.31 2.57 -6.49
CA PHE A 367 -12.31 1.71 -7.67
C PHE A 367 -11.21 2.10 -8.67
N GLY A 368 -10.79 3.37 -8.67
CA GLY A 368 -9.62 3.85 -9.40
C GLY A 368 -9.59 3.39 -10.85
N TYR A 369 -8.59 2.56 -11.18
CA TYR A 369 -8.36 2.05 -12.54
C TYR A 369 -9.48 1.15 -13.06
N LEU A 370 -10.26 0.49 -12.18
CA LEU A 370 -11.37 -0.37 -12.58
C LEU A 370 -12.48 0.42 -13.29
N LEU A 371 -12.60 1.72 -13.00
CA LEU A 371 -13.58 2.59 -13.67
C LEU A 371 -13.19 2.91 -15.12
N ASN A 372 -11.94 2.66 -15.52
CA ASN A 372 -11.47 2.86 -16.88
C ASN A 372 -11.79 1.63 -17.75
N GLY A 373 -12.97 1.61 -18.35
CA GLY A 373 -13.40 0.54 -19.25
C GLY A 373 -13.85 -0.75 -18.54
N GLY A 374 -13.88 -0.76 -17.20
CA GLY A 374 -14.53 -1.83 -16.44
C GLY A 374 -16.05 -1.76 -16.52
N ASP A 375 -16.66 -2.92 -16.38
CA ASP A 375 -18.10 -3.11 -16.33
C ASP A 375 -18.63 -2.68 -14.95
N ILE A 376 -19.37 -1.56 -14.92
CA ILE A 376 -19.97 -1.02 -13.71
C ILE A 376 -21.42 -1.52 -13.61
N CYS A 377 -21.70 -2.31 -12.59
CA CYS A 377 -23.03 -2.78 -12.22
C CYS A 377 -23.40 -2.23 -10.85
N ILE A 378 -24.54 -1.56 -10.73
CA ILE A 378 -25.13 -1.22 -9.43
C ILE A 378 -26.33 -2.14 -9.22
N ALA A 379 -26.35 -2.86 -8.10
CA ALA A 379 -27.34 -3.90 -7.87
C ALA A 379 -28.00 -3.76 -6.50
N ARG A 380 -29.32 -3.98 -6.48
CA ARG A 380 -30.13 -4.02 -5.27
C ARG A 380 -30.17 -5.44 -4.69
N PRO A 381 -29.84 -5.61 -3.39
CA PRO A 381 -29.97 -6.89 -2.71
C PRO A 381 -31.42 -7.37 -2.59
N ILE A 382 -31.62 -8.69 -2.67
CA ILE A 382 -32.93 -9.33 -2.56
C ILE A 382 -33.15 -9.82 -1.13
N LYS A 383 -34.28 -9.44 -0.52
CA LYS A 383 -34.65 -9.88 0.83
C LYS A 383 -34.93 -11.39 0.89
N LYS A 384 -34.67 -12.00 2.07
CA LYS A 384 -34.95 -13.42 2.35
C LYS A 384 -36.42 -13.78 2.17
#